data_AF-A0A9D8MQ43-F1
#
_entry.id   AF-A0A9D8MQ43-F1
#
_cell.length_a   1.000
_cell.length_b   1.000
_cell.length_c   1.000
_cell.angle_alpha   90.00
_cell.angle_beta   90.00
_cell.angle_gamma   90.00
#
_symmetry.space_group_name_H-M   'P 1'
#
loop_
_entity.id
_entity.type
_entity.pdbx_description
1 polymer ?
#
loop_
_entity_poly.entity_id
_entity_poly.type
_entity_poly.pdbx_seq_one_letter_code
_entity_poly.pdbx_strand_id
1 'polypeptide(L)' 'MITSTQNQRIKHLLLLQQKSAQRRADGLFVVEGRREVEHCLSAGFTIKTAFVCEEIAEAQVTLP' A
#
# COMPACT_ATOMS: atom_id res chain seq x y z
N MET A 1 -1.81 -10.37 -11.20
CA MET A 1 -3.10 -9.64 -11.17
C MET A 1 -3.99 -10.16 -10.05
N ILE A 2 -4.46 -9.30 -9.14
CA ILE A 2 -5.47 -9.66 -8.13
C ILE A 2 -6.84 -9.24 -8.67
N THR A 3 -7.75 -10.19 -8.85
CA THR A 3 -9.07 -9.94 -9.48
C THR A 3 -10.25 -10.06 -8.51
N SER A 4 -10.03 -10.62 -7.31
CA SER A 4 -11.09 -10.85 -6.32
C SER A 4 -10.98 -9.89 -5.13
N THR A 5 -12.09 -9.24 -4.81
CA THR A 5 -12.25 -8.42 -3.60
C THR A 5 -12.22 -9.24 -2.31
N GLN A 6 -12.41 -10.57 -2.40
CA GLN A 6 -12.32 -11.48 -1.26
C GLN A 6 -10.89 -11.91 -0.93
N ASN A 7 -9.90 -11.48 -1.73
CA ASN A 7 -8.50 -11.78 -1.50
C ASN A 7 -8.04 -11.28 -0.12
N GLN A 8 -7.35 -12.12 0.65
CA GLN A 8 -6.93 -11.80 2.01
C GLN A 8 -6.01 -10.57 2.09
N ARG A 9 -5.16 -10.33 1.09
CA ARG A 9 -4.29 -9.13 1.03
C ARG A 9 -5.10 -7.85 0.84
N ILE A 10 -6.17 -7.91 0.05
CA ILE A 10 -7.08 -6.77 -0.15
C ILE A 10 -7.90 -6.51 1.12
N LYS A 11 -8.41 -7.55 1.78
CA LYS A 11 -9.09 -7.42 3.07
C LYS A 11 -8.18 -6.79 4.13
N HIS A 12 -6.93 -7.22 4.19
CA HIS A 12 -5.95 -6.67 5.12
C HIS A 12 -5.64 -5.19 4.83
N LEU A 13 -5.46 -4.82 3.57
CA LEU A 13 -5.33 -3.40 3.16
C LEU A 13 -6.53 -2.57 3.62
N LEU A 14 -7.76 -3.06 3.42
CA LEU A 14 -8.97 -2.37 3.86
C LEU A 14 -9.05 -2.23 5.38
N LEU A 15 -8.64 -3.26 6.14
CA LEU A 15 -8.58 -3.18 7.60
C LEU A 15 -7.57 -2.12 8.06
N LEU A 16 -6.40 -2.03 7.44
CA LEU A 16 -5.40 -1.00 7.74
C LEU A 16 -5.95 0.42 7.48
N GLN A 17 -6.75 0.62 6.43
CA GLN A 17 -7.41 1.90 6.16
C GLN A 17 -8.48 2.22 7.22
N GLN A 18 -9.34 1.25 7.54
CA GLN A 18 -10.56 1.48 8.32
C GLN A 18 -10.37 1.41 9.84
N LYS A 19 -9.36 0.68 10.34
CA LYS A 19 -9.23 0.36 11.78
C LYS A 19 -7.89 0.84 12.33
N SER A 20 -7.94 1.81 13.23
CA SER A 20 -6.75 2.30 13.97
C SER A 20 -6.11 1.23 14.85
N ALA A 21 -6.89 0.27 15.36
CA ALA A 21 -6.39 -0.86 16.11
C ALA A 21 -5.49 -1.76 15.23
N GLN A 22 -5.90 -2.03 13.99
CA GLN A 22 -5.10 -2.84 13.06
C GLN A 22 -3.78 -2.14 12.71
N ARG A 23 -3.81 -0.84 12.42
CA ARG A 23 -2.59 -0.06 12.16
C ARG A 23 -1.58 -0.12 13.29
N ARG A 24 -2.04 0.00 14.53
CA ARG A 24 -1.19 -0.07 15.72
C ARG A 24 -0.66 -1.48 15.96
N ALA A 25 -1.50 -2.50 15.79
CA ALA A 25 -1.10 -3.89 15.98
C ALA A 25 -0.02 -4.32 14.98
N ASP A 26 -0.17 -3.91 13.71
CA ASP A 26 0.76 -4.30 12.66
C ASP A 26 1.98 -3.37 12.56
N GLY A 27 1.91 -2.17 13.15
CA GLY A 27 2.90 -1.13 12.93
C GLY A 27 2.91 -0.62 11.48
N LEU A 28 1.77 -0.71 10.79
CA LEU A 28 1.62 -0.37 9.36
C LEU A 28 0.51 0.66 9.15
N PHE A 29 0.64 1.42 8.07
CA PHE A 29 -0.38 2.30 7.56
C PHE A 29 -0.39 2.27 6.03
N VAL A 30 -1.46 2.78 5.44
CA VAL A 30 -1.63 2.82 3.98
C VAL A 30 -1.38 4.25 3.49
N VAL A 31 -0.65 4.36 2.39
CA VAL A 31 -0.40 5.61 1.66
C VAL A 31 -0.83 5.38 0.23
N GLU A 32 -1.55 6.34 -0.33
CA GLU A 32 -2.02 6.30 -1.72
C GLU A 32 -1.53 7.52 -2.47
N GLY A 33 -1.25 7.33 -3.77
CA GLY A 33 -0.75 8.38 -4.65
C GLY A 33 0.77 8.48 -4.68
N ARG A 34 1.31 8.77 -5.87
CA ARG A 34 2.76 8.80 -6.14
C ARG A 34 3.52 9.79 -5.23
N ARG A 35 3.01 11.01 -5.09
CA ARG A 35 3.66 12.07 -4.31
C ARG A 35 3.76 11.73 -2.82
N GLU A 36 2.70 11.18 -2.23
CA GLU A 36 2.71 10.81 -0.82
C GLU A 36 3.63 9.62 -0.55
N VAL A 37 3.69 8.66 -1.47
CA VAL A 37 4.65 7.55 -1.41
C VAL A 37 6.09 8.07 -1.50
N GLU A 38 6.39 8.98 -2.44
CA GLU A 38 7.71 9.63 -2.57
C GLU A 38 8.11 10.39 -1.30
N HIS A 39 7.18 11.13 -0.68
CA HIS A 39 7.41 11.80 0.60
C HIS A 39 7.72 10.80 1.72
N CYS A 40 6.96 9.70 1.82
CA CYS A 40 7.20 8.68 2.83
C CYS A 40 8.58 8.02 2.66
N LEU A 41 8.96 7.69 1.43
CA LEU A 41 10.29 7.17 1.12
C LEU A 41 11.38 8.18 1.51
N SER A 42 11.19 9.46 1.18
CA SER A 42 12.14 10.53 1.52
C SER A 42 12.25 10.76 3.03
N ALA A 43 11.18 10.50 3.79
CA ALA A 43 11.16 10.58 5.25
C ALA A 43 11.73 9.31 5.94
N GLY A 44 12.23 8.33 5.18
CA GLY A 44 12.88 7.13 5.70
C GLY A 44 11.93 5.97 6.03
N PHE A 45 10.65 6.03 5.60
CA PHE A 45 9.76 4.88 5.73
C PHE A 45 10.12 3.79 4.71
N THR A 46 10.00 2.52 5.13
CA THR A 46 10.24 1.36 4.25
C THR A 46 8.91 0.79 3.75
N ILE A 47 8.81 0.54 2.45
CA ILE A 47 7.63 -0.09 1.85
C ILE A 47 7.59 -1.56 2.26
N LYS A 48 6.52 -1.96 2.96
CA LYS A 48 6.26 -3.38 3.27
C LYS A 48 5.54 -4.11 2.15
N THR A 49 4.63 -3.45 1.46
CA THR A 49 3.85 -4.01 0.34
C THR A 49 3.36 -2.88 -0.55
N ALA A 50 3.49 -3.04 -1.87
CA ALA A 50 2.97 -2.12 -2.87
C ALA A 50 1.83 -2.80 -3.65
N PHE A 51 0.75 -2.06 -3.87
CA PHE A 51 -0.33 -2.45 -4.77
C PHE A 51 -0.29 -1.52 -5.97
N VAL A 52 -0.29 -2.10 -7.17
CA VAL A 52 -0.16 -1.36 -8.43
C VAL A 52 -1.33 -1.73 -9.32
N CYS A 53 -1.97 -0.71 -9.89
CA CYS A 53 -2.90 -0.88 -11.00
C CYS A 53 -2.12 -0.64 -12.28
N GLU A 54 -1.88 -1.70 -13.06
CA GLU A 54 -1.08 -1.63 -14.30
C GLU A 54 -1.68 -0.66 -15.33
N GLU A 55 -3.00 -0.50 -15.35
CA GLU A 55 -3.69 0.44 -16.25
C GLU A 55 -3.47 1.92 -15.90
N ILE A 56 -3.12 2.21 -14.63
CA ILE A 56 -2.94 3.57 -14.12
C ILE A 56 -1.45 3.90 -13.94
N ALA A 57 -0.61 2.90 -13.67
CA ALA A 57 0.80 3.09 -13.45
C ALA A 57 1.53 3.32 -14.78
N GLU A 58 1.79 4.58 -15.13
CA GLU A 58 2.45 4.99 -16.38
C GLU A 58 3.95 4.59 -16.48
N ALA A 59 4.55 4.01 -15.44
CA ALA A 59 5.97 3.66 -15.44
C ALA A 59 6.26 2.34 -14.71
N GLN A 60 7.24 1.60 -15.23
CA GLN A 60 7.83 0.42 -14.59
C GLN A 60 8.32 0.80 -13.18
N VAL A 61 7.53 0.47 -12.16
CA VAL A 61 7.97 0.57 -10.77
C VAL A 61 8.98 -0.54 -10.55
N THR A 62 10.27 -0.23 -10.69
CA THR A 62 11.34 -1.12 -10.22
C THR A 62 11.33 -1.06 -8.69
N LEU A 63 10.66 -2.04 -8.08
CA LEU A 63 10.83 -2.27 -6.64
C LEU A 63 12.26 -2.77 -6.42
N PRO A 64 12.98 -2.27 -5.40
CA PRO A 64 14.28 -2.83 -5.01
C PRO A 64 14.17 -4.29 -4.56
#